data_AF-A0A2I0UXU6-F1
#
_entry.id   AF-A0A2I0UXU6-F1
#
_cell.length_a   1.000
_cell.length_b   1.000
_cell.length_c   1.000
_cell.angle_alpha   90.00
_cell.angle_beta   90.00
_cell.angle_gamma   90.00
#
_symmetry.space_group_name_H-M   'P 1'
#
loop_
_entity.id
_entity.type
_entity.pdbx_description
1 polymer ?
#
loop_
_entity_poly.entity_id
_entity_poly.type
_entity_poly.pdbx_seq_one_letter_code
_entity_poly.pdbx_strand_id
1 'polypeptide(L)' 'MFTKIIWWAINIVWLLIFSALAVFIGVRNVDAAGMVQTPAIKMVSFIILGIVFLVVMLIQLIFLYFIRKTTTKVS' A
#
# COMPACT_ATOMS: atom_id res chain seq x y z
N MET A 1 17.24 3.05 -17.79
CA MET A 1 17.81 2.98 -16.42
C MET A 1 17.00 3.82 -15.44
N PHE A 2 16.76 5.10 -15.76
CA PHE A 2 15.99 6.06 -14.93
C PHE A 2 14.56 5.60 -14.56
N THR A 3 13.82 5.02 -15.50
CA THR A 3 12.46 4.48 -15.29
C THR A 3 12.38 3.32 -14.30
N LYS A 4 13.44 2.52 -14.16
CA LYS A 4 13.48 1.41 -13.18
C LYS A 4 13.67 1.95 -11.75
N ILE A 5 14.51 2.96 -11.58
CA ILE A 5 14.77 3.60 -10.28
C ILE A 5 13.51 4.30 -9.79
N ILE A 6 12.83 5.06 -10.65
CA ILE A 6 11.55 5.71 -10.33
C ILE A 6 10.48 4.69 -9.95
N TRP A 7 10.36 3.59 -10.70
CA TRP A 7 9.41 2.53 -10.39
C TRP A 7 9.62 1.98 -8.97
N TRP A 8 10.85 1.62 -8.62
CA TRP A 8 11.17 1.11 -7.28
C TRP A 8 11.01 2.17 -6.20
N ALA A 9 11.36 3.43 -6.46
CA ALA A 9 11.17 4.54 -5.52
C ALA A 9 9.68 4.72 -5.16
N ILE A 10 8.78 4.68 -6.15
CA ILE A 10 7.33 4.76 -5.93
C ILE A 10 6.85 3.60 -5.05
N ASN A 11 7.34 2.37 -5.28
CA ASN A 11 6.98 1.21 -4.48
C ASN A 11 7.48 1.34 -3.02
N ILE A 12 8.70 1.84 -2.81
CA ILE A 12 9.24 2.09 -1.47
C ILE A 12 8.41 3.14 -0.74
N VAL A 13 8.07 4.26 -1.39
CA VAL A 13 7.23 5.30 -0.79
C VAL A 13 5.87 4.72 -0.37
N TRP A 14 5.27 3.88 -1.21
CA TRP A 14 4.01 3.20 -0.86
C TRP A 14 4.14 2.28 0.35
N LEU A 15 5.22 1.49 0.43
CA LEU A 15 5.49 0.63 1.58
C LEU A 15 5.69 1.43 2.86
N LEU A 16 6.36 2.59 2.79
CA LEU A 16 6.54 3.47 3.94
C LEU A 16 5.22 4.06 4.42
N ILE A 17 4.36 4.54 3.51
CA ILE A 17 3.03 5.04 3.84
C ILE A 17 2.19 3.96 4.51
N PHE A 18 2.16 2.74 3.93
CA PHE A 18 1.43 1.61 4.50
C PHE A 18 1.93 1.27 5.92
N SER A 19 3.26 1.20 6.09
CA SER A 19 3.87 0.88 7.39
C SER A 19 3.56 1.96 8.43
N ALA A 20 3.63 3.25 8.05
CA ALA A 20 3.27 4.36 8.93
C ALA A 20 1.80 4.31 9.36
N LEU A 21 0.89 4.01 8.44
CA LEU A 21 -0.53 3.83 8.75
C LEU A 21 -0.79 2.63 9.67
N ALA A 22 -0.09 1.52 9.45
CA ALA A 22 -0.19 0.34 10.30
C ALA A 22 0.26 0.66 11.74
N VAL A 23 1.40 1.33 11.89
CA VAL A 23 1.89 1.80 13.21
C VAL A 23 0.88 2.75 13.85
N PHE A 24 0.35 3.72 13.09
CA PHE A 24 -0.65 4.67 13.57
C PHE A 24 -1.92 3.97 14.12
N ILE A 25 -2.42 2.95 13.41
CA ILE A 25 -3.55 2.13 13.88
C ILE A 25 -3.18 1.36 15.16
N GLY A 26 -1.96 0.82 15.23
CA GLY A 26 -1.51 0.04 16.39
C GLY A 26 -1.43 0.86 17.67
N VAL A 27 -0.88 2.08 17.59
CA VAL A 27 -0.56 2.90 18.77
C VAL A 27 -1.72 3.78 19.26
N ARG A 28 -2.71 4.09 18.41
CA ARG A 28 -3.86 4.93 18.82
C ARG A 28 -4.81 4.18 19.76
N ASN A 29 -5.32 4.90 20.77
CA ASN A 29 -6.30 4.36 21.73
C ASN A 29 -7.74 4.78 21.45
N VAL A 30 -7.92 5.93 20.80
CA VAL A 30 -9.23 6.46 20.43
C VAL A 30 -9.29 6.69 18.93
N ASP A 31 -10.48 6.51 18.37
CA ASP A 31 -10.73 6.79 16.98
C ASP A 31 -11.10 8.27 16.73
N ALA A 32 -11.37 8.64 15.48
CA ALA A 32 -11.74 10.01 15.13
C ALA A 32 -13.16 10.39 15.60
N ALA A 33 -13.98 9.39 15.93
CA ALA A 33 -15.32 9.58 16.50
C ALA A 33 -15.29 9.58 18.04
N GLY A 34 -14.11 9.46 18.67
CA GLY A 34 -13.95 9.38 20.12
C GLY A 34 -14.22 7.99 20.70
N MET A 35 -14.40 6.96 19.87
CA MET A 35 -14.60 5.58 20.32
C MET A 35 -13.27 4.95 20.72
N VAL A 36 -13.27 4.24 21.83
CA VAL A 36 -12.09 3.48 22.29
C VAL A 36 -11.82 2.31 21.34
N GLN A 37 -10.60 2.23 20.83
CA GLN A 37 -10.16 1.16 19.95
C GLN A 37 -9.78 -0.09 20.74
N THR A 38 -10.71 -1.05 20.80
CA THR A 38 -10.44 -2.38 21.34
C THR A 38 -9.54 -3.19 20.39
N PRO A 39 -8.86 -4.25 20.87
CA PRO A 39 -8.05 -5.11 20.01
C PRO A 39 -8.82 -5.66 18.80
N ALA A 40 -10.09 -6.03 18.98
CA ALA A 40 -10.95 -6.52 17.91
C ALA A 40 -11.20 -5.45 16.82
N ILE A 41 -11.49 -4.20 17.22
CA ILE A 41 -11.72 -3.09 16.29
C ILE A 41 -10.42 -2.70 15.55
N LYS A 42 -9.27 -2.76 16.23
CA LYS A 42 -7.96 -2.56 15.60
C LYS A 42 -7.69 -3.60 14.52
N MET A 43 -8.01 -4.87 14.78
CA MET A 43 -7.86 -5.94 13.79
C MET A 43 -8.71 -5.70 12.54
N VAL A 44 -9.95 -5.22 12.69
CA VAL A 44 -10.78 -4.82 11.54
C VAL A 44 -10.10 -3.70 10.74
N SER A 45 -9.56 -2.70 11.43
CA SER A 45 -8.83 -1.60 10.79
C SER A 45 -7.58 -2.09 10.03
N PHE A 46 -6.83 -3.05 10.59
CA PHE A 46 -5.70 -3.68 9.91
C PHE A 46 -6.12 -4.50 8.69
N ILE A 47 -7.24 -5.22 8.76
CA ILE A 47 -7.79 -5.97 7.62
C ILE A 47 -8.15 -5.01 6.49
N ILE A 48 -8.85 -3.92 6.80
CA ILE A 48 -9.22 -2.89 5.81
C ILE A 48 -7.94 -2.30 5.17
N LEU A 49 -6.95 -1.92 5.99
CA LEU A 49 -5.68 -1.41 5.51
C LEU A 49 -4.97 -2.43 4.60
N GLY A 50 -4.98 -3.71 4.98
CA GLY A 50 -4.41 -4.80 4.20
C GLY A 50 -5.11 -5.00 2.86
N ILE A 51 -6.44 -4.95 2.81
CA ILE A 51 -7.21 -5.05 1.56
C ILE A 51 -6.86 -3.89 0.62
N VAL A 52 -6.83 -2.65 1.14
CA VAL A 52 -6.45 -1.47 0.34
C VAL A 52 -5.05 -1.63 -0.23
N PHE A 53 -4.10 -2.10 0.57
CA PHE A 53 -2.74 -2.38 0.13
C PHE A 53 -2.69 -3.43 -0.99
N LEU A 54 -3.42 -4.54 -0.85
CA LEU A 54 -3.49 -5.58 -1.88
C LEU A 54 -4.07 -5.03 -3.20
N VAL A 55 -5.12 -4.20 -3.14
CA VAL A 55 -5.70 -3.58 -4.34
C VAL A 55 -4.67 -2.70 -5.05
N VAL A 56 -3.97 -1.84 -4.31
CA VAL A 56 -2.91 -0.98 -4.88
C VAL A 56 -1.79 -1.83 -5.50
N MET A 57 -1.36 -2.89 -4.80
CA MET A 57 -0.34 -3.82 -5.29
C MET A 57 -0.77 -4.51 -6.60
N LEU A 58 -2.02 -4.97 -6.69
CA LEU A 58 -2.56 -5.59 -7.91
C LEU A 58 -2.56 -4.61 -9.08
N ILE A 59 -2.99 -3.36 -8.86
CA ILE A 59 -2.95 -2.31 -9.89
C ILE A 59 -1.50 -2.10 -10.37
N GLN A 60 -0.54 -1.97 -9.45
CA GLN A 60 0.87 -1.81 -9.79
C GLN A 60 1.42 -3.00 -10.60
N LEU A 61 1.05 -4.23 -10.26
CA LEU A 61 1.46 -5.42 -11.03
C LEU A 61 0.88 -5.43 -12.44
N ILE A 62 -0.39 -5.03 -12.62
CA ILE A 62 -1.03 -4.90 -13.93
C ILE A 62 -0.30 -3.85 -14.78
N PHE A 63 -0.02 -2.68 -14.21
CA PHE A 63 0.76 -1.64 -14.91
C PHE A 63 2.16 -2.11 -15.29
N LEU A 64 2.86 -2.80 -14.38
CA LEU A 64 4.19 -3.35 -14.65
C LEU A 64 4.17 -4.35 -15.80
N TYR A 65 3.15 -5.21 -15.85
CA TYR A 65 2.95 -6.17 -16.93
C TYR A 65 2.79 -5.47 -18.29
N PHE A 66 1.93 -4.45 -18.37
CA PHE A 66 1.72 -3.70 -19.62
C PHE A 66 2.98 -2.94 -20.06
N ILE A 67 3.68 -2.27 -19.14
CA ILE A 67 4.92 -1.55 -19.44
C ILE A 67 5.98 -2.51 -20.03
N ARG A 68 6.13 -3.70 -19.45
CA ARG A 68 7.07 -4.71 -19.95
C ARG A 68 6.69 -5.22 -21.34
N LYS A 69 5.41 -5.50 -21.58
CA LYS A 69 4.90 -5.98 -22.87
C LYS A 69 5.07 -4.97 -24.00
N THR A 70 4.85 -3.69 -23.73
CA THR A 70 5.01 -2.64 -24.75
C THR A 70 6.47 -2.46 -25.14
N THR A 71 7.40 -2.57 -24.18
CA THR A 71 8.84 -2.42 -24.44
C THR A 71 9.38 -3.53 -25.35
N THR A 72 8.86 -4.76 -25.25
CA THR A 72 9.30 -5.91 -26.06
C THR A 72 8.83 -5.89 -27.52
N LYS A 73 7.83 -5.08 -27.90
CA LYS A 73 7.31 -5.03 -29.27
C LYS A 73 7.98 -3.98 -30.16
N VAL A 74 8.83 -3.13 -29.59
CA VAL A 74 9.42 -1.96 -30.26
C VAL A 74 10.93 -2.13 -30.49
N SER A 75 11.50 -3.29 -30.13
CA SER A 75 12.87 -3.72 -30.43
C SER A 75 12.87 -4.81 -31.49
#